data_AF-A0A9E4Q5C3-F1
#
_entry.id   AF-A0A9E4Q5C3-F1
#
_cell.length_a   1.000
_cell.length_b   1.000
_cell.length_c   1.000
_cell.angle_alpha   90.00
_cell.angle_beta   90.00
_cell.angle_gamma   90.00
#
_symmetry.space_group_name_H-M   'P 1'
#
loop_
_entity.id
_entity.type
_entity.pdbx_description
1 polymer ?
#
loop_
_entity_poly.entity_id
_entity_poly.type
_entity_poly.pdbx_seq_one_letter_code
_entity_poly.pdbx_strand_id
1 'polypeptide(L)'
;MAEDEGKQEEKFEFTTEGEALGYISLDQARLRAIQHARENTDIYGPRYSQVDLVWEVLSSEEGEDYYQVRLSYRPARGFKGDPGVEQFTIDKSGSIELRQILSEPRPRTRMVP
;
A
#
# COMPACT_ATOMS: atom_id res chain seq x y z
N MET A 1 21.80 23.50 13.46
CA MET A 1 20.34 23.53 13.22
C MET A 1 20.16 22.75 11.93
N ALA A 2 19.76 21.48 12.01
CA ALA A 2 19.74 20.57 10.87
C ALA A 2 18.40 20.65 10.13
N GLU A 3 18.54 21.11 8.90
CA GLU A 3 17.75 21.01 7.66
C GLU A 3 16.38 20.29 7.70
N ASP A 4 15.41 21.07 7.22
CA ASP A 4 14.03 20.75 6.83
C ASP A 4 14.07 19.95 5.51
N GLU A 5 13.78 18.65 5.53
CA GLU A 5 13.59 17.86 4.31
C GLU A 5 12.09 17.72 4.01
N GLY A 6 11.65 18.52 3.04
CA GLY A 6 10.28 18.60 2.56
C GLY A 6 9.73 17.25 2.10
N LYS A 7 8.61 16.85 2.71
CA LYS A 7 7.65 15.94 2.07
C LYS A 7 7.18 16.62 0.79
N GLN A 8 7.64 16.13 -0.36
CA GLN A 8 7.00 16.42 -1.63
C GLN A 8 5.60 15.81 -1.58
N GLU A 9 4.62 16.63 -1.21
CA GLU A 9 3.22 16.39 -1.57
C GLU A 9 3.14 16.63 -3.08
N GLU A 10 3.41 15.58 -3.85
CA GLU A 10 3.24 15.58 -5.30
C GLU A 10 1.76 15.83 -5.62
N LYS A 11 1.46 17.10 -5.93
CA LYS A 11 0.14 17.56 -6.35
C LYS A 11 -0.07 17.11 -7.80
N PHE A 12 -0.62 15.91 -7.97
CA PHE A 12 -0.88 15.36 -9.31
C PHE A 12 -2.23 15.83 -9.86
N GLU A 13 -2.19 16.25 -11.12
CA GLU A 13 -3.34 16.66 -11.91
C GLU A 13 -4.09 15.42 -12.39
N PHE A 14 -5.38 15.33 -12.05
CA PHE A 14 -6.29 14.30 -12.56
C PHE A 14 -6.38 14.42 -14.08
N THR A 15 -5.74 13.52 -14.83
CA THR A 15 -5.94 13.44 -16.28
C THR A 15 -7.25 12.70 -16.58
N THR A 16 -8.21 13.44 -17.14
CA THR A 16 -9.55 12.97 -17.54
C THR A 16 -9.55 11.87 -18.62
N GLU A 17 -8.38 11.48 -19.16
CA GLU A 17 -8.26 10.51 -20.26
C GLU A 17 -8.66 9.07 -19.88
N GLY A 18 -8.62 8.69 -18.59
CA GLY A 18 -9.05 7.36 -18.13
C GLY A 18 -10.58 7.13 -18.19
N GLU A 19 -11.38 8.19 -18.05
CA GLU A 19 -12.84 8.09 -17.97
C GLU A 19 -13.50 7.72 -19.32
N ALA A 20 -12.81 7.93 -20.44
CA ALA A 20 -13.35 7.69 -21.78
C ALA A 20 -13.29 6.21 -22.23
N LEU A 21 -12.47 5.38 -21.57
CA LEU A 21 -12.25 3.96 -21.94
C LEU A 21 -12.74 2.96 -20.86
N GLY A 22 -13.32 3.44 -19.76
CA GLY A 22 -13.71 2.60 -18.63
C GLY A 22 -12.52 2.14 -17.78
N TYR A 23 -11.38 2.82 -17.90
CA TYR A 23 -10.20 2.56 -17.09
C TYR A 23 -10.29 3.33 -15.78
N ILE A 24 -9.88 2.66 -14.69
CA ILE A 24 -9.79 3.33 -13.40
C ILE A 24 -8.56 4.23 -13.37
N SER A 25 -8.61 5.33 -12.62
CA SER A 25 -7.43 6.18 -12.43
C SER A 25 -6.40 5.54 -11.47
N LEU A 26 -5.16 6.05 -11.47
CA LEU A 26 -4.14 5.64 -10.51
C LEU A 26 -4.62 5.80 -9.04
N ASP A 27 -5.37 6.86 -8.73
CA ASP A 27 -5.94 7.07 -7.40
C ASP A 27 -7.02 6.04 -7.06
N GLN A 28 -7.87 5.68 -8.02
CA GLN A 28 -8.83 4.59 -7.85
C GLN A 28 -8.12 3.25 -7.63
N ALA A 29 -6.99 3.00 -8.31
CA ALA A 29 -6.17 1.80 -8.11
C ALA A 29 -5.56 1.76 -6.70
N ARG A 30 -5.07 2.90 -6.18
CA ARG A 30 -4.60 3.02 -4.79
C ARG A 30 -5.71 2.66 -3.79
N LEU A 31 -6.91 3.23 -3.98
CA LEU A 31 -8.06 2.92 -3.12
C LEU A 31 -8.47 1.46 -3.20
N ARG A 32 -8.43 0.87 -4.41
CA ARG A 32 -8.73 -0.53 -4.65
C ARG A 32 -7.76 -1.45 -3.91
N ALA A 33 -6.46 -1.14 -3.94
CA ALA A 33 -5.44 -1.86 -3.17
C ALA A 33 -5.72 -1.82 -1.66
N ILE A 34 -6.02 -0.63 -1.12
CA ILE A 34 -6.32 -0.46 0.32
C ILE A 34 -7.57 -1.23 0.72
N GLN A 35 -8.65 -1.16 -0.06
CA GLN A 35 -9.89 -1.90 0.20
C GLN A 35 -9.62 -3.41 0.21
N HIS A 36 -8.95 -3.91 -0.82
CA HIS A 36 -8.65 -5.33 -0.94
C HIS A 36 -7.76 -5.82 0.22
N ALA A 37 -6.76 -5.04 0.62
CA ALA A 37 -5.88 -5.35 1.76
C ALA A 37 -6.65 -5.46 3.08
N ARG A 38 -7.62 -4.56 3.30
CA ARG A 38 -8.50 -4.55 4.49
C ARG A 38 -9.47 -5.71 4.53
N GLU A 39 -9.97 -6.14 3.37
CA GLU A 39 -10.92 -7.24 3.25
C GLU A 39 -10.26 -8.62 3.34
N ASN A 40 -8.97 -8.71 3.01
CA ASN A 40 -8.25 -9.97 2.89
C ASN A 40 -7.03 -9.99 3.81
N THR A 41 -7.24 -10.06 5.13
CA THR A 41 -6.16 -10.04 6.13
C THR A 41 -5.53 -11.41 6.39
N ASP A 42 -6.16 -12.50 5.97
CA ASP A 42 -5.68 -13.87 6.20
C ASP A 42 -4.26 -14.12 5.64
N ILE A 43 -3.90 -13.45 4.55
CA ILE A 43 -2.59 -13.56 3.89
C ILE A 43 -1.43 -13.11 4.79
N TYR A 44 -1.68 -12.25 5.78
CA TYR A 44 -0.63 -11.80 6.71
C TYR A 44 -0.31 -12.84 7.80
N GLY A 45 -0.96 -14.00 7.75
CA GLY A 45 -0.74 -15.11 8.66
C GLY A 45 -1.42 -14.95 10.03
N PRO A 46 -1.32 -15.97 10.90
CA PRO A 46 -2.05 -16.01 12.17
C PRO A 46 -1.73 -14.84 13.12
N ARG A 47 -0.54 -14.24 12.98
CA ARG A 47 -0.08 -13.15 13.83
C ARG A 47 -0.77 -11.82 13.55
N TYR A 48 -1.15 -11.58 12.30
CA TYR A 48 -1.62 -10.26 11.85
C TYR A 48 -3.01 -10.30 11.22
N SER A 49 -3.53 -11.48 10.85
CA SER A 49 -4.88 -11.64 10.27
C SER A 49 -6.02 -11.20 11.19
N GLN A 50 -5.84 -11.32 12.51
CA GLN A 50 -6.84 -11.01 13.55
C GLN A 50 -6.53 -9.72 14.32
N VAL A 51 -5.60 -8.90 13.83
CA VAL A 51 -5.16 -7.67 14.49
C VAL A 51 -5.61 -6.46 13.68
N ASP A 52 -5.97 -5.38 14.35
CA ASP A 52 -6.21 -4.09 13.68
C ASP A 52 -4.91 -3.63 13.01
N LEU A 53 -4.90 -3.63 11.68
CA LEU A 53 -3.79 -3.14 10.85
C LEU A 53 -4.12 -1.75 10.30
N VAL A 54 -3.06 -1.00 10.00
CA VAL A 54 -3.12 0.23 9.20
C VAL A 54 -2.27 0.04 7.96
N TRP A 55 -2.70 0.64 6.86
CA TRP A 55 -2.02 0.61 5.57
C TRP A 55 -1.70 2.03 5.12
N GLU A 56 -0.52 2.22 4.56
CA GLU A 56 -0.07 3.51 4.04
C GLU A 56 0.55 3.27 2.64
N VAL A 57 0.15 4.07 1.65
CA VAL A 57 0.70 3.98 0.29
C VAL A 57 2.15 4.44 0.31
N LEU A 58 3.06 3.58 -0.14
CA LEU A 58 4.48 3.90 -0.26
C LEU A 58 4.82 4.41 -1.66
N SER A 59 4.30 3.76 -2.68
CA SER A 59 4.45 4.17 -4.07
C SER A 59 3.30 3.64 -4.91
N SER A 60 3.08 4.28 -6.05
CA SER A 60 2.13 3.82 -7.05
C SER A 60 2.61 4.24 -8.42
N GLU A 61 2.58 3.32 -9.36
CA GLU A 61 3.09 3.52 -10.71
C GLU A 61 2.01 3.10 -11.71
N GLU A 62 1.84 3.90 -12.75
CA GLU A 62 0.97 3.60 -13.87
C GLU A 62 1.81 3.05 -15.03
N GLY A 63 1.60 1.77 -15.35
CA GLY A 63 2.13 1.14 -16.56
C GLY A 63 1.12 1.23 -17.72
N GLU A 64 1.47 0.61 -18.85
CA GLU A 64 0.62 0.59 -20.05
C GLU A 64 -0.68 -0.18 -19.82
N ASP A 65 -0.59 -1.39 -19.26
CA ASP A 65 -1.74 -2.29 -19.10
C ASP A 65 -2.16 -2.50 -17.62
N TYR A 66 -1.40 -1.94 -16.68
CA TYR A 66 -1.61 -2.19 -15.25
C TYR A 66 -1.14 -1.02 -14.39
N TYR A 67 -1.56 -1.05 -13.14
CA TYR A 67 -1.08 -0.24 -12.04
C TYR A 67 -0.28 -1.12 -11.08
N GLN A 68 0.84 -0.58 -10.58
CA GLN A 68 1.55 -1.16 -9.44
C GLN A 68 1.33 -0.28 -8.23
N VAL A 69 0.88 -0.86 -7.12
CA VAL A 69 0.69 -0.13 -5.86
C VAL A 69 1.44 -0.85 -4.75
N ARG A 70 2.32 -0.14 -4.06
CA ARG A 70 3.01 -0.64 -2.87
C ARG A 70 2.38 -0.05 -1.63
N LEU A 71 1.94 -0.92 -0.74
CA LEU A 71 1.42 -0.54 0.57
C LEU A 71 2.39 -0.99 1.64
N SER A 72 2.61 -0.14 2.63
CA SER A 72 3.11 -0.59 3.92
C SER A 72 1.94 -1.00 4.79
N TYR A 73 2.18 -1.96 5.69
CA TYR A 73 1.19 -2.37 6.70
C TYR A 73 1.85 -2.60 8.05
N ARG A 74 1.13 -2.28 9.12
CA ARG A 74 1.59 -2.49 10.50
C ARG A 74 0.40 -2.54 11.46
N PRO A 75 0.56 -3.15 12.65
CA PRO A 75 -0.44 -3.04 13.70
C PRO A 75 -0.75 -1.58 14.04
N ALA A 76 -2.04 -1.28 14.18
CA ALA A 76 -2.56 0.08 14.36
C ALA A 76 -2.08 0.73 15.67
N ARG A 77 -1.88 -0.07 16.72
CA ARG A 77 -1.56 0.41 18.06
C ARG A 77 -0.30 -0.26 18.61
N GLY A 78 0.52 0.55 19.29
CA GLY A 78 1.66 0.05 20.08
C GLY A 78 2.81 -0.56 19.27
N PHE A 79 2.74 -0.56 17.94
CA PHE A 79 3.81 -1.10 17.09
C PHE A 79 5.01 -0.17 17.08
N LYS A 80 6.18 -0.71 17.44
CA LYS A 80 7.48 -0.08 17.28
C LYS A 80 8.36 -1.04 16.50
N GLY A 81 8.74 -0.67 15.29
CA GLY A 81 9.31 -1.61 14.34
C GLY A 81 9.32 -1.05 12.94
N ASP A 82 9.82 -1.85 12.01
CA ASP A 82 9.71 -1.59 10.59
C ASP A 82 8.36 -2.17 10.10
N PRO A 83 7.56 -1.42 9.35
CA PRO A 83 6.33 -1.93 8.78
C PRO A 83 6.64 -3.03 7.75
N GLY A 84 5.66 -3.91 7.54
CA GLY A 84 5.68 -4.82 6.40
C GLY A 84 5.38 -4.06 5.12
N VAL A 85 5.71 -4.66 3.98
CA VAL A 85 5.43 -4.13 2.65
C VAL A 85 4.75 -5.20 1.83
N GLU A 86 3.69 -4.81 1.14
CA GLU A 86 3.02 -5.60 0.13
C GLU A 86 2.88 -4.82 -1.17
N GLN A 87 2.71 -5.56 -2.26
CA GLN A 87 2.58 -5.02 -3.60
C GLN A 87 1.35 -5.62 -4.28
N PHE A 88 0.65 -4.76 -5.01
CA PHE A 88 -0.48 -5.10 -5.86
C PHE A 88 -0.15 -4.79 -7.31
N THR A 89 -0.57 -5.69 -8.20
CA THR A 89 -0.71 -5.44 -9.63
C THR A 89 -2.20 -5.42 -9.93
N ILE A 90 -2.68 -4.32 -10.49
CA ILE A 90 -4.09 -4.08 -10.78
C ILE A 90 -4.21 -3.78 -12.27
N ASP A 91 -5.08 -4.47 -12.99
CA ASP A 91 -5.32 -4.14 -14.40
C ASP A 91 -5.98 -2.75 -14.55
N LYS A 92 -6.10 -2.26 -15.79
CA LYS A 92 -6.79 -0.99 -16.05
C LYS A 92 -8.28 -0.99 -15.67
N SER A 93 -8.90 -2.16 -15.50
CA SER A 93 -10.31 -2.29 -15.09
C SER A 93 -10.53 -2.20 -13.58
N GLY A 94 -9.46 -2.31 -12.78
CA GLY A 94 -9.53 -2.34 -11.32
C GLY A 94 -9.60 -3.73 -10.70
N SER A 95 -9.33 -4.77 -11.49
CA SER A 95 -9.19 -6.15 -11.04
C SER A 95 -7.79 -6.37 -10.45
N ILE A 96 -7.73 -7.04 -9.30
CA ILE A 96 -6.45 -7.40 -8.67
C ILE A 96 -5.92 -8.65 -9.37
N GLU A 97 -4.87 -8.48 -10.18
CA GLU A 97 -4.20 -9.57 -10.89
C GLU A 97 -3.20 -10.30 -10.00
N LEU A 98 -2.47 -9.55 -9.17
CA LEU A 98 -1.47 -10.09 -8.26
C LEU A 98 -1.46 -9.32 -6.94
N ARG A 99 -1.27 -10.07 -5.86
CA ARG A 99 -0.93 -9.54 -4.54
C ARG A 99 0.25 -10.33 -3.97
N GLN A 100 1.26 -9.62 -3.48
CA GLN A 100 2.47 -10.22 -2.94
C GLN A 100 2.93 -9.52 -1.66
N ILE A 101 3.25 -10.30 -0.63
CA ILE A 101 3.96 -9.80 0.55
C ILE A 101 5.46 -9.75 0.23
N LEU A 102 6.05 -8.55 0.26
CA LEU A 102 7.49 -8.32 0.05
C LEU A 102 8.27 -8.42 1.36
N SER A 103 7.67 -7.95 2.45
CA SER A 103 8.23 -8.07 3.80
C SER A 103 7.13 -8.09 4.85
N GLU A 104 7.41 -8.78 5.96
CA GLU A 104 6.54 -8.76 7.15
C GLU A 104 6.96 -7.66 8.13
N PRO A 105 6.02 -7.12 8.94
CA PRO A 105 6.35 -6.17 9.99
C PRO A 105 7.34 -6.78 10.97
N ARG A 106 8.44 -6.05 11.22
CA ARG A 106 9.51 -6.46 12.14
C ARG A 106 9.45 -5.62 13.41
N PRO A 107 8.96 -6.16 14.53
CA PRO A 107 9.03 -5.47 15.80
C PRO A 107 10.49 -5.20 16.16
N ARG A 108 10.77 -4.01 16.71
CA ARG A 108 12.06 -3.74 17.36
C ARG A 108 12.15 -4.66 18.58
N THR A 109 12.96 -5.71 18.48
CA THR A 109 13.34 -6.50 19.65
C THR A 109 14.05 -5.57 20.62
N ARG A 110 13.49 -5.41 21.82
CA ARG A 110 14.23 -4.80 22.92
C ARG A 110 15.34 -5.78 23.29
N MET A 111 16.55 -5.57 22.76
CA MET A 111 17.75 -6.15 23.37
C MET A 111 17.81 -5.58 24.78
N VAL A 112 17.42 -6.40 25.75
CA VAL A 112 17.72 -6.14 27.15
C VAL A 112 19.19 -6.56 27.31
N PRO A 113 20.09 -5.66 27.74
CA PRO A 113 21.51 -5.99 27.93
C PRO A 113 21.71 -7.04 29.02
#